data_AF-A0A942A3W9-F1
#
_entry.id   AF-A0A942A3W9-F1
#
_cell.length_a   1.000
_cell.length_b   1.000
_cell.length_c   1.000
_cell.angle_alpha   90.00
_cell.angle_beta   90.00
_cell.angle_gamma   90.00
#
_symmetry.space_group_name_H-M   'P 1'
#
loop_
_entity.id
_entity.type
_entity.pdbx_description
1 polymer ?
#
loop_
_entity_poly.entity_id
_entity_poly.type
_entity_poly.pdbx_seq_one_letter_code
_entity_poly.pdbx_strand_id
1 'polypeptide(L)'
;MLKAKKKYRFDPDYAIPPGETLKEVIESLDMTQKELSIRTGLTVQSLNRISKGEQPITYETANRLELTTGISARMWNNLESQYREQLARIREREQLESDLNWLKTIPTKELIERGVMTHKKEKILLLRETLKFYGVSSVSAWKDIWEEPKVAARRSHCFETCPGPASAWLRLGEIEAHQIDCKPFDKNKFSKAVNAIRQLTVKAPDEFIPEMRILCSKAGVALSLIPEMKKVPWNGATRWLSASKAMILLNLRGKMEDQFWFSFFHEAGHILYDSKKDVYINDGSLDDPRELNANKFAAETLIPHEREQDIIHLRSHAGVKRIAHVITISPGIVVGRFQHLTRKWNQFNNLKSKFKWVEKVNS
;
A
#
# COMPACT_ATOMS: atom_id res chain seq x y z
N MET A 1 29.22 18.61 32.43
CA MET A 1 28.73 17.30 31.93
C MET A 1 29.19 17.10 30.50
N LEU A 2 30.11 16.15 30.26
CA LEU A 2 30.57 15.78 28.92
C LEU A 2 29.41 15.12 28.15
N LYS A 3 28.83 15.83 27.16
CA LYS A 3 27.91 15.22 26.19
C LYS A 3 28.65 14.11 25.47
N ALA A 4 28.16 12.88 25.56
CA ALA A 4 28.77 11.73 24.92
C ALA A 4 29.01 12.01 23.42
N LYS A 5 30.27 11.80 23.00
CA LYS A 5 30.76 11.89 21.62
C LYS A 5 29.83 11.09 20.69
N LYS A 6 29.53 11.68 19.53
CA LYS A 6 28.87 11.07 18.37
C LYS A 6 29.24 9.57 18.28
N LYS A 7 28.29 8.68 18.52
CA LYS A 7 28.50 7.23 18.34
C LYS A 7 28.55 6.96 16.84
N TYR A 8 29.73 6.69 16.30
CA TYR A 8 29.86 6.18 14.93
C TYR A 8 29.41 4.72 14.95
N ARG A 9 28.43 4.39 14.11
CA ARG A 9 28.00 3.01 13.92
C ARG A 9 29.10 2.31 13.12
N PHE A 10 29.69 1.26 13.66
CA PHE A 10 30.63 0.42 12.93
C PHE A 10 29.82 -0.41 11.92
N ASP A 11 29.93 -0.07 10.66
CA ASP A 11 29.23 -0.71 9.53
C ASP A 11 30.25 -0.83 8.38
N PRO A 12 31.17 -1.79 8.47
CA PRO A 12 32.18 -1.99 7.43
C PRO A 12 31.51 -2.34 6.09
N ASP A 13 32.22 -2.20 4.99
CA ASP A 13 31.83 -2.64 3.64
C ASP A 13 32.46 -3.99 3.26
N TYR A 14 33.18 -4.60 4.19
CA TYR A 14 33.80 -5.92 4.07
C TYR A 14 33.32 -6.86 5.18
N ALA A 15 33.48 -8.17 4.96
CA ALA A 15 33.15 -9.22 5.92
C ALA A 15 34.40 -10.07 6.18
N ILE A 16 34.83 -10.19 7.44
CA ILE A 16 35.95 -11.06 7.81
C ILE A 16 35.38 -12.44 8.15
N PRO A 17 35.78 -13.51 7.44
CA PRO A 17 35.31 -14.85 7.77
C PRO A 17 35.88 -15.30 9.12
N PRO A 18 35.11 -16.04 9.94
CA PRO A 18 35.61 -16.58 11.22
C PRO A 18 36.81 -17.52 11.03
N GLY A 19 36.97 -18.03 9.80
CA GLY A 19 38.13 -18.79 9.37
C GLY A 19 39.47 -18.07 9.43
N GLU A 20 39.51 -16.73 9.35
CA GLU A 20 40.74 -15.95 9.59
C GLU A 20 41.11 -15.97 11.07
N THR A 21 40.15 -15.76 11.97
CA THR A 21 40.37 -15.91 13.41
C THR A 21 40.81 -17.33 13.77
N LEU A 22 40.24 -18.34 13.10
CA LEU A 22 40.67 -19.73 13.30
C LEU A 22 42.14 -19.95 12.91
N LYS A 23 42.64 -19.30 11.85
CA LYS A 23 44.06 -19.35 11.48
C LYS A 23 44.96 -18.75 12.57
N GLU A 24 44.62 -17.55 13.04
CA GLU A 24 45.38 -16.89 14.11
C GLU A 24 45.43 -17.74 15.38
N VAL A 25 44.32 -18.41 15.71
CA VAL A 25 44.23 -19.27 16.89
C VAL A 25 45.08 -20.52 16.73
N ILE A 26 45.04 -21.22 15.60
CA ILE A 26 45.90 -22.41 15.39
C ILE A 26 47.38 -22.03 15.35
N GLU A 27 47.72 -20.87 14.79
CA GLU A 27 49.09 -20.34 14.81
C GLU A 27 49.56 -20.05 16.23
N SER A 28 48.72 -19.45 17.07
CA SER A 28 49.03 -19.20 18.49
C SER A 28 49.20 -20.47 19.34
N LEU A 29 48.64 -21.59 18.87
CA LEU A 29 48.72 -22.91 19.49
C LEU A 29 49.84 -23.79 18.88
N ASP A 30 50.67 -23.24 17.99
CA ASP A 30 51.67 -23.96 17.19
C ASP A 30 51.09 -25.21 16.49
N MET A 31 49.82 -25.15 16.09
CA MET A 31 49.07 -26.28 15.55
C MET A 31 48.92 -26.17 14.03
N THR A 32 49.22 -27.26 13.33
CA THR A 32 48.97 -27.33 11.87
C THR A 32 47.48 -27.57 11.58
N GLN A 33 46.99 -27.10 10.43
CA GLN A 33 45.62 -27.35 10.00
C GLN A 33 45.32 -28.86 9.81
N LYS A 34 46.34 -29.65 9.42
CA LYS A 34 46.23 -31.11 9.34
C LYS A 34 46.01 -31.71 10.74
N GLU A 35 46.73 -31.23 11.73
CA GLU A 35 46.54 -31.66 13.12
C GLU A 35 45.17 -31.25 13.66
N LEU A 36 44.74 -30.01 13.42
CA LEU A 36 43.39 -29.56 13.80
C LEU A 36 42.31 -30.47 13.20
N SER A 37 42.47 -30.92 11.95
CA SER A 37 41.53 -31.82 11.27
C SER A 37 41.37 -33.14 12.02
N ILE A 38 42.48 -33.70 12.51
CA ILE A 38 42.48 -34.94 13.29
C ILE A 38 41.82 -34.71 14.65
N ARG A 39 42.19 -33.64 15.36
CA ARG A 39 41.66 -33.34 16.71
C ARG A 39 40.16 -33.03 16.71
N THR A 40 39.64 -32.37 15.67
CA THR A 40 38.21 -32.01 15.56
C THR A 40 37.36 -33.07 14.86
N GLY A 41 37.99 -34.09 14.26
CA GLY A 41 37.31 -35.06 13.40
C GLY A 41 36.69 -34.43 12.15
N LEU A 42 37.23 -33.30 11.69
CA LEU A 42 36.83 -32.62 10.46
C LEU A 42 37.81 -32.96 9.33
N THR A 43 37.37 -32.86 8.08
CA THR A 43 38.29 -33.03 6.94
C THR A 43 39.14 -31.77 6.75
N VAL A 44 40.37 -31.92 6.24
CA VAL A 44 41.22 -30.77 5.85
C VAL A 44 40.50 -29.89 4.82
N GLN A 45 39.71 -30.48 3.91
CA GLN A 45 38.87 -29.75 2.97
C GLN A 45 37.82 -28.89 3.67
N SER A 46 37.14 -29.43 4.70
CA SER A 46 36.17 -28.69 5.51
C SER A 46 36.83 -27.50 6.20
N LEU A 47 38.00 -27.70 6.82
CA LEU A 47 38.76 -26.61 7.46
C LEU A 47 39.20 -25.55 6.44
N ASN A 48 39.60 -25.95 5.23
CA ASN A 48 39.94 -25.01 4.15
C ASN A 48 38.75 -24.17 3.71
N ARG A 49 37.56 -24.77 3.60
CA ARG A 49 36.33 -24.04 3.22
C ARG A 49 35.84 -23.13 4.33
N ILE A 50 35.98 -23.53 5.60
CA ILE A 50 35.72 -22.67 6.77
C ILE A 50 36.69 -21.50 6.76
N SER A 51 37.98 -21.77 6.51
CA SER A 51 39.02 -20.75 6.44
C SER A 51 38.72 -19.68 5.37
N LYS A 52 38.20 -20.10 4.21
CA LYS A 52 37.77 -19.20 3.13
C LYS A 52 36.39 -18.55 3.34
N GLY A 53 35.66 -18.89 4.40
CA GLY A 53 34.28 -18.42 4.64
C GLY A 53 33.19 -19.07 3.77
N GLU A 54 33.56 -20.03 2.91
CA GLU A 54 32.65 -20.75 2.02
C GLU A 54 31.75 -21.73 2.77
N GLN A 55 32.27 -22.35 3.83
CA GLN A 55 31.53 -23.29 4.68
C GLN A 55 31.29 -22.66 6.06
N PRO A 56 30.06 -22.70 6.59
CA PRO A 56 29.75 -22.14 7.89
C PRO A 56 30.34 -22.96 9.03
N ILE A 57 30.76 -22.27 10.10
CA ILE A 57 30.98 -22.92 11.39
C ILE A 57 29.59 -23.22 11.99
N THR A 58 29.17 -24.48 11.90
CA THR A 58 27.93 -24.94 12.54
C THR A 58 28.08 -25.01 14.06
N TYR A 59 26.96 -25.07 14.80
CA TYR A 59 27.00 -25.28 16.26
C TYR A 59 27.83 -26.52 16.66
N GLU A 60 27.74 -27.61 15.91
CA GLU A 60 28.55 -28.81 16.14
C GLU A 60 30.03 -28.56 15.87
N THR A 61 30.36 -27.85 14.79
CA THR A 61 31.74 -27.45 14.47
C THR A 61 32.31 -26.57 15.57
N ALA A 62 31.54 -25.61 16.07
CA ALA A 62 31.93 -24.72 17.15
C ALA A 62 32.22 -25.49 18.45
N ASN A 63 31.41 -26.49 18.81
CA ASN A 63 31.66 -27.34 19.98
C ASN A 63 32.96 -28.14 19.84
N ARG A 64 33.23 -28.69 18.65
CA ARG A 64 34.50 -29.38 18.36
C ARG A 64 35.70 -28.44 18.41
N LEU A 65 35.55 -27.22 17.90
CA LEU A 65 36.60 -26.19 17.97
C LEU A 65 36.86 -25.75 19.42
N GLU A 66 35.83 -25.66 20.26
CA GLU A 66 36.00 -25.33 21.68
C GLU A 66 36.87 -26.36 22.41
N LEU A 67 36.57 -27.65 22.21
CA LEU A 67 37.33 -28.74 22.82
C LEU A 67 38.80 -28.77 22.37
N THR A 68 39.13 -28.22 21.20
CA THR A 68 40.48 -28.29 20.63
C THR A 68 41.30 -27.00 20.78
N THR A 69 40.63 -25.85 20.75
CA THR A 69 41.27 -24.51 20.80
C THR A 69 41.14 -23.83 22.16
N GLY A 70 40.26 -24.33 23.04
CA GLY A 70 39.94 -23.69 24.33
C GLY A 70 39.08 -22.42 24.20
N ILE A 71 38.75 -21.99 22.97
CA ILE A 71 37.89 -20.83 22.71
C ILE A 71 36.44 -21.28 22.68
N SER A 72 35.59 -20.65 23.49
CA SER A 72 34.18 -21.04 23.63
C SER A 72 33.45 -21.18 22.29
N ALA A 73 32.59 -22.19 22.14
CA ALA A 73 31.74 -22.37 20.97
C ALA A 73 30.86 -21.13 20.75
N ARG A 74 30.47 -20.44 21.82
CA ARG A 74 29.74 -19.18 21.76
C ARG A 74 30.48 -18.11 20.94
N MET A 75 31.80 -17.98 21.11
CA MET A 75 32.59 -17.00 20.35
C MET A 75 32.58 -17.35 18.86
N TRP A 76 32.80 -18.61 18.51
CA TRP A 76 32.76 -19.07 17.12
C TRP A 76 31.41 -18.84 16.45
N ASN A 77 30.32 -19.18 17.13
CA ASN A 77 28.96 -18.95 16.63
C ASN A 77 28.67 -17.46 16.45
N ASN A 78 29.17 -16.60 17.34
CA ASN A 78 29.01 -15.15 17.20
C ASN A 78 29.78 -14.61 16.00
N LEU A 79 31.03 -15.04 15.79
CA LEU A 79 31.84 -14.63 14.63
C LEU A 79 31.20 -15.08 13.31
N GLU A 80 30.72 -16.32 13.24
CA GLU A 80 29.98 -16.83 12.08
C GLU A 80 28.71 -16.03 11.82
N SER A 81 27.91 -15.77 12.86
CA SER A 81 26.68 -14.97 12.74
C SER A 81 26.97 -13.57 12.21
N GLN A 82 27.98 -12.89 12.75
CA GLN A 82 28.38 -11.55 12.31
C GLN A 82 28.86 -11.55 10.85
N TYR A 83 29.69 -12.53 10.48
CA TYR A 83 30.17 -12.68 9.11
C TYR A 83 29.03 -12.89 8.11
N ARG A 84 28.08 -13.78 8.41
CA ARG A 84 26.94 -14.08 7.54
C ARG A 84 25.97 -12.91 7.44
N GLU A 85 25.70 -12.22 8.54
CA GLU A 85 24.90 -10.99 8.54
C GLU A 85 25.55 -9.94 7.62
N GLN A 86 26.86 -9.76 7.74
CA GLN A 86 27.61 -8.78 6.96
C GLN A 86 27.64 -9.11 5.46
N LEU A 87 27.87 -10.38 5.09
CA LEU A 87 27.74 -10.83 3.71
C LEU A 87 26.34 -10.59 3.14
N ALA A 88 25.29 -10.85 3.93
CA ALA A 88 23.92 -10.63 3.50
C ALA A 88 23.64 -9.14 3.27
N ARG A 89 24.16 -8.25 4.13
CA ARG A 89 24.05 -6.79 3.95
C ARG A 89 24.77 -6.30 2.70
N ILE A 90 25.99 -6.78 2.43
CA ILE A 90 26.75 -6.41 1.22
C ILE A 90 25.97 -6.82 -0.03
N ARG A 91 25.47 -8.06 -0.09
CA ARG A 91 24.65 -8.53 -1.23
C ARG A 91 23.33 -7.77 -1.37
N GLU A 92 22.63 -7.49 -0.27
CA GLU A 92 21.42 -6.65 -0.29
C GLU A 92 21.76 -5.30 -0.91
N ARG A 93 22.85 -4.67 -0.45
CA ARG A 93 23.30 -3.36 -0.95
C ARG A 93 23.59 -3.39 -2.47
N GLU A 94 24.35 -4.37 -2.94
CA GLU A 94 24.65 -4.54 -4.38
C GLU A 94 23.38 -4.69 -5.22
N GLN A 95 22.43 -5.50 -4.74
CA GLN A 95 21.14 -5.66 -5.42
C GLN A 95 20.36 -4.34 -5.46
N LEU A 96 20.24 -3.63 -4.34
CA LEU A 96 19.54 -2.34 -4.27
C LEU A 96 20.22 -1.26 -5.12
N GLU A 97 21.55 -1.30 -5.26
CA GLU A 97 22.31 -0.41 -6.14
C GLU A 97 21.92 -0.58 -7.60
N SER A 98 21.74 -1.82 -8.06
CA SER A 98 21.27 -2.11 -9.42
C SER A 98 19.85 -1.58 -9.71
N ASP A 99 19.03 -1.45 -8.66
CA ASP A 99 17.62 -1.07 -8.73
C ASP A 99 17.38 0.44 -8.52
N LEU A 100 18.42 1.26 -8.32
CA LEU A 100 18.29 2.68 -7.99
C LEU A 100 17.46 3.51 -8.99
N ASN A 101 17.42 3.10 -10.26
CA ASN A 101 16.62 3.78 -11.28
C ASN A 101 15.11 3.67 -11.02
N TRP A 102 14.65 2.61 -10.34
CA TRP A 102 13.24 2.44 -9.98
C TRP A 102 12.72 3.57 -9.09
N LEU A 103 13.56 4.17 -8.24
CA LEU A 103 13.16 5.33 -7.41
C LEU A 103 12.65 6.52 -8.23
N LYS A 104 13.04 6.64 -9.51
CA LYS A 104 12.58 7.73 -10.40
C LYS A 104 11.13 7.54 -10.85
N THR A 105 10.60 6.31 -10.81
CA THR A 105 9.23 6.02 -11.21
C THR A 105 8.24 6.25 -10.06
N ILE A 106 8.71 6.17 -8.82
CA ILE A 106 7.90 6.29 -7.60
C ILE A 106 7.86 7.74 -7.09
N PRO A 107 6.70 8.27 -6.65
CA PRO A 107 6.58 9.62 -6.11
C PRO A 107 7.11 9.74 -4.66
N THR A 108 8.37 9.37 -4.43
CA THR A 108 8.99 9.34 -3.09
C THR A 108 8.95 10.68 -2.36
N LYS A 109 9.15 11.79 -3.08
CA LYS A 109 9.05 13.15 -2.50
C LYS A 109 7.68 13.41 -1.89
N GLU A 110 6.62 13.08 -2.61
CA GLU A 110 5.24 13.27 -2.15
C GLU A 110 4.90 12.34 -0.99
N LEU A 111 5.39 11.09 -1.00
CA LEU A 111 5.22 10.15 0.11
C LEU A 111 5.91 10.62 1.39
N ILE A 112 7.08 11.25 1.28
CA ILE A 112 7.78 11.87 2.41
C ILE A 112 7.00 13.09 2.92
N GLU A 113 6.54 13.97 2.02
CA GLU A 113 5.74 15.15 2.38
C GLU A 113 4.43 14.78 3.12
N ARG A 114 3.85 13.62 2.78
CA ARG A 114 2.67 13.06 3.45
C ARG A 114 2.98 12.38 4.79
N GLY A 115 4.24 12.29 5.18
CA GLY A 115 4.67 11.66 6.44
C GLY A 115 4.55 10.14 6.48
N VAL A 116 4.34 9.47 5.34
CA VAL A 116 4.24 8.00 5.29
C VAL A 116 5.59 7.30 5.10
N MET A 117 6.62 8.06 4.73
CA MET A 117 7.99 7.58 4.57
C MET A 117 8.97 8.54 5.24
N THR A 118 10.05 7.99 5.79
CA THR A 118 11.12 8.81 6.37
C THR A 118 12.11 9.24 5.28
N HIS A 119 12.44 10.53 5.19
CA HIS A 119 13.51 10.99 4.31
C HIS A 119 14.85 10.31 4.65
N LYS A 120 15.55 9.81 3.63
CA LYS A 120 16.91 9.27 3.74
C LYS A 120 17.83 10.04 2.79
N LYS A 121 18.99 10.49 3.31
CA LYS A 121 19.99 11.21 2.50
C LYS A 121 20.62 10.30 1.43
N GLU A 122 20.86 9.04 1.81
CA GLU A 122 21.41 8.03 0.93
C GLU A 122 20.32 7.36 0.09
N LYS A 123 20.55 7.23 -1.22
CA LYS A 123 19.55 6.68 -2.16
C LYS A 123 19.22 5.22 -1.90
N ILE A 124 20.20 4.40 -1.51
CA ILE A 124 19.99 2.98 -1.20
C ILE A 124 19.04 2.84 0.00
N LEU A 125 19.26 3.64 1.05
CA LEU A 125 18.37 3.68 2.21
C LEU A 125 16.99 4.20 1.85
N LEU A 126 16.88 5.17 0.94
CA LEU A 126 15.59 5.64 0.42
C LEU A 126 14.87 4.54 -0.35
N LEU A 127 15.58 3.77 -1.18
CA LEU A 127 15.03 2.63 -1.91
C LEU A 127 14.50 1.58 -0.93
N ARG A 128 15.28 1.23 0.09
CA ARG A 128 14.86 0.30 1.15
C ARG A 128 13.63 0.79 1.91
N GLU A 129 13.58 2.08 2.26
CA GLU A 129 12.39 2.69 2.87
C GLU A 129 11.16 2.64 1.94
N THR A 130 11.38 2.82 0.63
CA THR A 130 10.31 2.73 -0.38
C THR A 130 9.79 1.30 -0.52
N LEU A 131 10.66 0.29 -0.54
CA LEU A 131 10.27 -1.12 -0.53
C LEU A 131 9.50 -1.47 0.75
N LYS A 132 9.93 -0.95 1.90
CA LYS A 132 9.22 -1.09 3.18
C LYS A 132 7.82 -0.48 3.14
N PHE A 133 7.65 0.71 2.55
CA PHE A 133 6.34 1.32 2.34
C PHE A 133 5.40 0.41 1.54
N TYR A 134 5.90 -0.19 0.45
CA TYR A 134 5.13 -1.15 -0.35
C TYR A 134 4.95 -2.52 0.31
N GLY A 135 5.74 -2.85 1.34
CA GLY A 135 5.71 -4.16 2.00
C GLY A 135 6.29 -5.28 1.12
N VAL A 136 7.28 -4.97 0.28
CA VAL A 136 7.94 -5.92 -0.62
C VAL A 136 9.43 -6.04 -0.32
N SER A 137 10.04 -7.18 -0.67
CA SER A 137 11.47 -7.46 -0.43
C SER A 137 12.40 -6.99 -1.56
N SER A 138 11.87 -6.68 -2.75
CA SER A 138 12.66 -6.30 -3.92
C SER A 138 11.83 -5.51 -4.92
N VAL A 139 12.52 -4.84 -5.85
CA VAL A 139 11.85 -4.18 -6.99
C VAL A 139 11.16 -5.20 -7.89
N SER A 140 11.73 -6.39 -8.09
CA SER A 140 11.07 -7.47 -8.83
C SER A 140 9.73 -7.87 -8.20
N ALA A 141 9.67 -8.07 -6.89
CA ALA A 141 8.42 -8.37 -6.20
C ALA A 141 7.41 -7.22 -6.32
N TRP A 142 7.88 -5.97 -6.30
CA TRP A 142 7.02 -4.83 -6.60
C TRP A 142 6.48 -4.89 -8.04
N LYS A 143 7.30 -5.23 -9.03
CA LYS A 143 6.85 -5.41 -10.42
C LYS A 143 5.82 -6.54 -10.54
N ASP A 144 6.03 -7.66 -9.87
CA ASP A 144 5.10 -8.79 -9.93
C ASP A 144 3.71 -8.43 -9.36
N ILE A 145 3.70 -7.69 -8.25
CA ILE A 145 2.45 -7.28 -7.57
C ILE A 145 1.79 -6.10 -8.28
N TRP A 146 2.58 -5.11 -8.72
CA TRP A 146 2.09 -3.81 -9.16
C TRP A 146 2.26 -3.53 -10.67
N GLU A 147 3.13 -4.21 -11.42
CA GLU A 147 3.33 -4.07 -12.89
C GLU A 147 2.98 -5.29 -13.77
N GLU A 148 3.06 -6.56 -13.32
CA GLU A 148 2.83 -7.77 -14.16
C GLU A 148 1.38 -8.32 -14.23
N PRO A 149 0.85 -8.69 -15.41
CA PRO A 149 -0.54 -8.47 -15.87
C PRO A 149 -1.63 -9.44 -15.34
N LYS A 150 -1.78 -9.58 -14.01
CA LYS A 150 -2.75 -10.53 -13.43
C LYS A 150 -4.04 -9.92 -12.85
N VAL A 151 -4.22 -8.60 -12.86
CA VAL A 151 -5.33 -7.94 -12.13
C VAL A 151 -6.03 -6.85 -12.96
N ALA A 152 -7.37 -6.81 -12.91
CA ALA A 152 -8.22 -5.89 -13.68
C ALA A 152 -7.91 -4.38 -13.51
N ALA A 153 -7.27 -3.97 -12.42
CA ALA A 153 -6.86 -2.58 -12.15
C ALA A 153 -6.05 -1.95 -13.27
N ARG A 154 -5.32 -2.78 -14.03
CA ARG A 154 -4.39 -2.32 -15.05
C ARG A 154 -5.02 -2.07 -16.42
N ARG A 155 -6.33 -2.24 -16.55
CA ARG A 155 -7.06 -1.79 -17.74
C ARG A 155 -7.35 -0.29 -17.74
N SER A 156 -7.06 0.40 -16.63
CA SER A 156 -7.16 1.85 -16.64
C SER A 156 -5.98 2.47 -17.37
N HIS A 157 -6.26 3.35 -18.33
CA HIS A 157 -5.25 3.99 -19.18
C HIS A 157 -4.20 4.78 -18.35
N CYS A 158 -4.60 5.29 -17.19
CA CYS A 158 -3.67 5.96 -16.27
C CYS A 158 -2.70 5.01 -15.56
N PHE A 159 -3.10 3.77 -15.25
CA PHE A 159 -2.18 2.81 -14.61
C PHE A 159 -1.08 2.41 -15.60
N GLU A 160 -1.46 2.23 -16.87
CA GLU A 160 -0.53 1.91 -17.96
C GLU A 160 0.49 3.05 -18.20
N THR A 161 0.08 4.30 -18.02
CA THR A 161 0.95 5.46 -18.28
C THR A 161 1.75 5.93 -17.05
N CYS A 162 1.31 5.64 -15.82
CA CYS A 162 1.96 6.09 -14.58
C CYS A 162 1.85 5.06 -13.42
N PRO A 163 2.49 3.87 -13.51
CA PRO A 163 2.35 2.79 -12.52
C PRO A 163 2.88 3.14 -11.12
N GLY A 164 3.90 4.00 -11.02
CA GLY A 164 4.46 4.41 -9.73
C GLY A 164 3.49 5.24 -8.87
N PRO A 165 2.97 6.38 -9.36
CA PRO A 165 1.95 7.14 -8.63
C PRO A 165 0.65 6.36 -8.36
N ALA A 166 0.22 5.59 -9.35
CA ALA A 166 -0.94 4.68 -9.26
C ALA A 166 -0.82 3.70 -8.08
N SER A 167 0.25 2.91 -8.06
CA SER A 167 0.51 1.92 -7.00
C SER A 167 0.70 2.59 -5.64
N ALA A 168 1.34 3.77 -5.59
CA ALA A 168 1.50 4.52 -4.35
C ALA A 168 0.14 4.91 -3.74
N TRP A 169 -0.81 5.40 -4.56
CA TRP A 169 -2.13 5.79 -4.08
C TRP A 169 -2.95 4.59 -3.59
N LEU A 170 -2.93 3.48 -4.33
CA LEU A 170 -3.55 2.23 -3.90
C LEU A 170 -2.94 1.73 -2.58
N ARG A 171 -1.61 1.77 -2.46
CA ARG A 171 -0.89 1.32 -1.26
C ARG A 171 -1.21 2.18 -0.05
N LEU A 172 -1.35 3.49 -0.20
CA LEU A 172 -1.84 4.37 0.86
C LEU A 172 -3.24 3.95 1.32
N GLY A 173 -4.13 3.67 0.38
CA GLY A 173 -5.47 3.17 0.65
C GLY A 173 -5.45 1.85 1.43
N GLU A 174 -4.58 0.91 1.03
CA GLU A 174 -4.40 -0.36 1.72
C GLU A 174 -3.92 -0.16 3.16
N ILE A 175 -2.90 0.67 3.38
CA ILE A 175 -2.36 0.91 4.72
C ILE A 175 -3.46 1.46 5.64
N GLU A 176 -4.24 2.44 5.17
CA GLU A 176 -5.39 2.97 5.93
C GLU A 176 -6.46 1.89 6.15
N ALA A 177 -6.80 1.11 5.12
CA ALA A 177 -7.81 0.07 5.22
C ALA A 177 -7.43 -1.05 6.18
N HIS A 178 -6.14 -1.39 6.30
CA HIS A 178 -5.66 -2.39 7.27
C HIS A 178 -5.84 -1.93 8.71
N GLN A 179 -5.82 -0.61 8.98
CA GLN A 179 -6.05 -0.04 10.31
C GLN A 179 -7.53 -0.01 10.70
N ILE A 180 -8.45 -0.17 9.74
CA ILE A 180 -9.89 -0.19 10.00
C ILE A 180 -10.31 -1.60 10.39
N ASP A 181 -10.78 -1.78 11.62
CA ASP A 181 -11.33 -3.05 12.09
C ASP A 181 -12.68 -3.34 11.41
N CYS A 182 -12.72 -4.41 10.62
CA CYS A 182 -13.91 -4.82 9.88
C CYS A 182 -14.40 -6.19 10.34
N LYS A 183 -15.72 -6.41 10.33
CA LYS A 183 -16.31 -7.75 10.42
C LYS A 183 -16.07 -8.51 9.10
N PRO A 184 -16.24 -9.85 9.06
CA PRO A 184 -16.20 -10.58 7.80
C PRO A 184 -17.26 -10.07 6.81
N PHE A 185 -16.88 -9.98 5.54
CA PHE A 185 -17.74 -9.46 4.48
C PHE A 185 -19.05 -10.23 4.36
N ASP A 186 -20.14 -9.47 4.33
CA ASP A 186 -21.50 -9.96 4.17
C ASP A 186 -22.22 -9.08 3.15
N LYS A 187 -22.53 -9.66 1.99
CA LYS A 187 -23.17 -8.97 0.86
C LYS A 187 -24.52 -8.35 1.24
N ASN A 188 -25.32 -9.03 2.06
CA ASN A 188 -26.63 -8.55 2.47
C ASN A 188 -26.51 -7.38 3.46
N LYS A 189 -25.57 -7.47 4.42
CA LYS A 189 -25.26 -6.34 5.32
C LYS A 189 -24.70 -5.15 4.55
N PHE A 190 -23.84 -5.39 3.56
CA PHE A 190 -23.27 -4.31 2.77
C PHE A 190 -24.35 -3.63 1.91
N SER A 191 -25.24 -4.38 1.27
CA SER A 191 -26.38 -3.81 0.54
C SER A 191 -27.28 -2.94 1.45
N LYS A 192 -27.56 -3.39 2.68
CA LYS A 192 -28.28 -2.59 3.68
C LYS A 192 -27.51 -1.34 4.09
N ALA A 193 -26.19 -1.46 4.28
CA ALA A 193 -25.30 -0.34 4.60
C ALA A 193 -25.31 0.71 3.48
N VAL A 194 -25.24 0.30 2.21
CA VAL A 194 -25.31 1.20 1.05
C VAL A 194 -26.61 1.99 1.04
N ASN A 195 -27.75 1.34 1.29
CA ASN A 195 -29.05 2.01 1.39
C ASN A 195 -29.13 3.02 2.55
N ALA A 196 -28.53 2.68 3.70
CA ALA A 196 -28.43 3.60 4.84
C ALA A 196 -27.53 4.80 4.52
N ILE A 197 -26.38 4.56 3.88
CA ILE A 197 -25.42 5.59 3.49
C ILE A 197 -26.03 6.60 2.50
N ARG A 198 -26.94 6.16 1.62
CA ARG A 198 -27.69 7.06 0.73
C ARG A 198 -28.42 8.18 1.50
N GLN A 199 -28.95 7.87 2.68
CA GLN A 199 -29.65 8.86 3.51
C GLN A 199 -28.69 9.87 4.16
N LEU A 200 -27.39 9.57 4.22
CA LEU A 200 -26.37 10.46 4.76
C LEU A 200 -25.96 11.57 3.77
N THR A 201 -26.40 11.50 2.52
CA THR A 201 -26.06 12.48 1.48
C THR A 201 -26.45 13.92 1.83
N VAL A 202 -27.45 14.11 2.70
CA VAL A 202 -27.92 15.43 3.17
C VAL A 202 -27.17 15.94 4.40
N LYS A 203 -26.25 15.15 4.97
CA LYS A 203 -25.51 15.46 6.20
C LYS A 203 -24.19 16.17 5.89
N ALA A 204 -23.62 16.81 6.91
CA ALA A 204 -22.29 17.41 6.79
C ALA A 204 -21.17 16.34 6.82
N PRO A 205 -19.98 16.60 6.23
CA PRO A 205 -18.89 15.63 6.18
C PRO A 205 -18.41 15.06 7.52
N ASP A 206 -18.41 15.88 8.57
CA ASP A 206 -18.09 15.50 9.94
C ASP A 206 -19.12 14.54 10.55
N GLU A 207 -20.38 14.58 10.09
CA GLU A 207 -21.41 13.61 10.46
C GLU A 207 -21.34 12.33 9.59
N PHE A 208 -21.29 12.46 8.26
CA PHE A 208 -21.45 11.29 7.40
C PHE A 208 -20.19 10.43 7.28
N ILE A 209 -18.98 11.00 7.33
CA ILE A 209 -17.75 10.22 7.12
C ILE A 209 -17.57 9.17 8.23
N PRO A 210 -17.69 9.50 9.53
CA PRO A 210 -17.62 8.50 10.60
C PRO A 210 -18.71 7.43 10.45
N GLU A 211 -19.95 7.84 10.15
CA GLU A 211 -21.08 6.91 10.03
C GLU A 211 -20.92 5.96 8.84
N MET A 212 -20.46 6.47 7.67
CA MET A 212 -20.11 5.64 6.52
C MET A 212 -19.04 4.59 6.87
N ARG A 213 -17.98 4.98 7.57
CA ARG A 213 -16.93 4.05 8.01
C ARG A 213 -17.47 2.97 8.94
N ILE A 214 -18.38 3.31 9.85
CA ILE A 214 -19.03 2.36 10.75
C ILE A 214 -19.93 1.39 9.97
N LEU A 215 -20.78 1.89 9.08
CA LEU A 215 -21.71 1.09 8.28
C LEU A 215 -20.96 0.12 7.35
N CYS A 216 -19.92 0.61 6.66
CA CYS A 216 -19.06 -0.21 5.80
C CYS A 216 -18.30 -1.28 6.61
N SER A 217 -17.66 -0.91 7.72
CA SER A 217 -16.83 -1.83 8.51
C SER A 217 -17.64 -2.97 9.14
N LYS A 218 -18.87 -2.70 9.59
CA LYS A 218 -19.81 -3.73 10.07
C LYS A 218 -20.21 -4.75 9.00
N ALA A 219 -20.08 -4.39 7.72
CA ALA A 219 -20.36 -5.24 6.57
C ALA A 219 -19.10 -5.84 5.91
N GLY A 220 -17.91 -5.58 6.47
CA GLY A 220 -16.63 -6.08 5.95
C GLY A 220 -16.00 -5.25 4.84
N VAL A 221 -16.35 -3.97 4.75
CA VAL A 221 -15.78 -3.02 3.80
C VAL A 221 -15.04 -1.91 4.55
N ALA A 222 -13.74 -1.75 4.27
CA ALA A 222 -12.94 -0.64 4.77
C ALA A 222 -13.07 0.56 3.82
N LEU A 223 -13.52 1.71 4.34
CA LEU A 223 -13.61 2.95 3.57
C LEU A 223 -12.38 3.84 3.84
N SER A 224 -11.45 3.84 2.89
CA SER A 224 -10.23 4.64 2.91
C SER A 224 -10.42 5.94 2.13
N LEU A 225 -9.96 7.04 2.71
CA LEU A 225 -10.10 8.39 2.16
C LEU A 225 -8.70 9.00 2.04
N ILE A 226 -8.10 8.85 0.87
CA ILE A 226 -6.73 9.31 0.61
C ILE A 226 -6.76 10.54 -0.29
N PRO A 227 -6.13 11.66 0.10
CA PRO A 227 -5.95 12.79 -0.77
C PRO A 227 -5.29 12.36 -2.07
N GLU A 228 -5.83 12.87 -3.16
CA GLU A 228 -5.34 12.64 -4.51
C GLU A 228 -3.82 12.75 -4.67
N MET A 229 -3.23 11.98 -5.59
CA MET A 229 -1.81 12.03 -5.86
C MET A 229 -1.52 12.68 -7.22
N LYS A 230 -0.36 13.33 -7.35
CA LYS A 230 0.06 13.86 -8.65
C LYS A 230 0.07 12.73 -9.69
N LYS A 231 -0.50 12.99 -10.86
CA LYS A 231 -0.64 12.03 -11.98
C LYS A 231 -1.61 10.86 -11.72
N VAL A 232 -2.43 10.92 -10.67
CA VAL A 232 -3.50 9.94 -10.40
C VAL A 232 -4.85 10.63 -10.48
N PRO A 233 -5.55 10.58 -11.64
CA PRO A 233 -6.81 11.29 -11.86
C PRO A 233 -8.05 10.52 -11.37
N TRP A 234 -7.88 9.32 -10.81
CA TRP A 234 -8.98 8.44 -10.43
C TRP A 234 -9.84 9.01 -9.33
N ASN A 235 -11.10 8.61 -9.30
CA ASN A 235 -12.07 9.12 -8.32
C ASN A 235 -12.26 8.13 -7.17
N GLY A 236 -12.16 6.86 -7.52
CA GLY A 236 -12.27 5.73 -6.61
C GLY A 236 -11.51 4.53 -7.14
N ALA A 237 -11.28 3.59 -6.22
CA ALA A 237 -10.84 2.26 -6.55
C ALA A 237 -11.42 1.26 -5.53
N THR A 238 -11.67 0.06 -6.00
CA THR A 238 -12.14 -1.07 -5.19
C THR A 238 -11.10 -2.18 -5.21
N ARG A 239 -10.78 -2.74 -4.04
CA ARG A 239 -9.87 -3.89 -3.92
C ARG A 239 -10.31 -4.84 -2.83
N TRP A 240 -10.28 -6.13 -3.11
CA TRP A 240 -10.35 -7.14 -2.06
C TRP A 240 -8.99 -7.29 -1.39
N LEU A 241 -8.93 -7.02 -0.08
CA LEU A 241 -7.71 -7.16 0.74
C LEU A 241 -7.53 -8.59 1.25
N SER A 242 -8.65 -9.30 1.43
CA SER A 242 -8.70 -10.72 1.75
C SER A 242 -10.02 -11.31 1.25
N ALA A 243 -10.23 -12.62 1.42
CA ALA A 243 -11.50 -13.28 1.08
C ALA A 243 -12.73 -12.70 1.83
N SER A 244 -12.50 -12.01 2.96
CA SER A 244 -13.54 -11.49 3.86
C SER A 244 -13.46 -9.99 4.12
N LYS A 245 -12.54 -9.25 3.48
CA LYS A 245 -12.40 -7.80 3.66
C LYS A 245 -12.18 -7.11 2.33
N ALA A 246 -13.08 -6.21 1.97
CA ALA A 246 -12.95 -5.34 0.81
C ALA A 246 -12.54 -3.93 1.22
N MET A 247 -11.98 -3.17 0.29
CA MET A 247 -11.61 -1.77 0.43
C MET A 247 -12.34 -0.97 -0.65
N ILE A 248 -12.97 0.13 -0.23
CA ILE A 248 -13.32 1.25 -1.10
C ILE A 248 -12.32 2.36 -0.79
N LEU A 249 -11.58 2.79 -1.81
CA LEU A 249 -10.66 3.91 -1.75
C LEU A 249 -11.27 5.07 -2.52
N LEU A 250 -11.42 6.24 -1.90
CA LEU A 250 -11.89 7.46 -2.56
C LEU A 250 -10.91 8.61 -2.37
N ASN A 251 -10.94 9.57 -3.28
CA ASN A 251 -10.35 10.88 -3.07
C ASN A 251 -11.39 12.01 -3.14
N LEU A 252 -10.99 13.18 -2.64
CA LEU A 252 -11.84 14.38 -2.59
C LEU A 252 -11.33 15.53 -3.50
N ARG A 253 -10.36 15.32 -4.42
CA ARG A 253 -9.80 16.46 -5.21
C ARG A 253 -10.87 17.14 -6.02
N GLY A 254 -11.07 18.43 -5.78
CA GLY A 254 -11.77 19.32 -6.71
C GLY A 254 -13.23 18.94 -6.97
N LYS A 255 -13.72 17.89 -6.31
CA LYS A 255 -14.94 17.19 -6.62
C LYS A 255 -16.07 17.78 -5.81
N MET A 256 -17.09 18.17 -6.55
CA MET A 256 -18.36 18.56 -6.00
C MET A 256 -19.02 17.33 -5.38
N GLU A 257 -19.91 17.53 -4.42
CA GLU A 257 -20.53 16.46 -3.64
C GLU A 257 -21.14 15.33 -4.49
N ASP A 258 -21.73 15.66 -5.65
CA ASP A 258 -22.28 14.69 -6.60
C ASP A 258 -21.25 13.70 -7.11
N GLN A 259 -20.03 14.16 -7.39
CA GLN A 259 -18.96 13.30 -7.88
C GLN A 259 -18.42 12.39 -6.77
N PHE A 260 -18.33 12.90 -5.53
CA PHE A 260 -17.94 12.07 -4.38
C PHE A 260 -18.96 10.94 -4.16
N TRP A 261 -20.23 11.29 -4.07
CA TRP A 261 -21.29 10.31 -3.83
C TRP A 261 -21.38 9.31 -4.98
N PHE A 262 -21.37 9.77 -6.23
CA PHE A 262 -21.38 8.87 -7.39
C PHE A 262 -20.20 7.89 -7.35
N SER A 263 -18.98 8.37 -7.02
CA SER A 263 -17.80 7.50 -6.90
C SER A 263 -17.99 6.45 -5.81
N PHE A 264 -18.47 6.83 -4.62
CA PHE A 264 -18.75 5.86 -3.55
C PHE A 264 -19.73 4.76 -4.00
N PHE A 265 -20.88 5.13 -4.58
CA PHE A 265 -21.88 4.14 -4.99
C PHE A 265 -21.41 3.30 -6.17
N HIS A 266 -20.58 3.84 -7.05
CA HIS A 266 -19.95 3.11 -8.14
C HIS A 266 -19.01 2.02 -7.58
N GLU A 267 -18.11 2.38 -6.67
CA GLU A 267 -17.23 1.42 -5.99
C GLU A 267 -18.02 0.36 -5.18
N ALA A 268 -19.12 0.78 -4.53
CA ALA A 268 -20.01 -0.15 -3.86
C ALA A 268 -20.68 -1.14 -4.84
N GLY A 269 -20.97 -0.71 -6.07
CA GLY A 269 -21.45 -1.56 -7.16
C GLY A 269 -20.47 -2.68 -7.48
N HIS A 270 -19.18 -2.36 -7.65
CA HIS A 270 -18.14 -3.36 -7.87
C HIS A 270 -18.09 -4.41 -6.74
N ILE A 271 -18.13 -3.98 -5.48
CA ILE A 271 -18.12 -4.91 -4.35
C ILE A 271 -19.34 -5.85 -4.34
N LEU A 272 -20.52 -5.33 -4.72
CA LEU A 272 -21.76 -6.09 -4.68
C LEU A 272 -21.90 -7.07 -5.84
N TYR A 273 -21.44 -6.71 -7.05
CA TYR A 273 -21.80 -7.44 -8.26
C TYR A 273 -20.61 -8.08 -8.98
N ASP A 274 -19.38 -7.66 -8.70
CA ASP A 274 -18.20 -8.18 -9.38
C ASP A 274 -17.42 -9.23 -8.57
N SER A 275 -16.40 -9.81 -9.21
CA SER A 275 -15.60 -10.90 -8.65
C SER A 275 -14.63 -10.42 -7.58
N LYS A 276 -14.44 -11.25 -6.54
CA LYS A 276 -13.50 -10.98 -5.44
C LYS A 276 -12.01 -10.98 -5.83
N LYS A 277 -11.66 -11.44 -7.04
CA LYS A 277 -10.26 -11.63 -7.46
C LYS A 277 -9.63 -10.39 -8.10
N ASP A 278 -10.42 -9.36 -8.33
CA ASP A 278 -10.03 -8.22 -9.12
C ASP A 278 -9.89 -6.95 -8.27
N VAL A 279 -8.98 -6.08 -8.70
CA VAL A 279 -8.94 -4.68 -8.29
C VAL A 279 -9.62 -3.88 -9.41
N TYR A 280 -10.51 -2.97 -9.06
CA TYR A 280 -11.25 -2.13 -10.00
C TYR A 280 -10.85 -0.67 -9.79
N ILE A 281 -10.63 0.06 -10.87
CA ILE A 281 -10.19 1.46 -10.84
C ILE A 281 -11.06 2.24 -11.81
N ASN A 282 -11.79 3.23 -11.29
CA ASN A 282 -12.62 4.08 -12.12
C ASN A 282 -11.77 5.15 -12.82
N ASP A 283 -11.51 4.93 -14.11
CA ASP A 283 -10.79 5.86 -14.99
C ASP A 283 -11.66 6.51 -16.08
N GLY A 284 -12.95 6.14 -16.13
CA GLY A 284 -13.92 6.67 -17.09
C GLY A 284 -14.05 5.90 -18.41
N SER A 285 -13.41 4.74 -18.56
CA SER A 285 -13.60 3.86 -19.72
C SER A 285 -15.02 3.26 -19.76
N LEU A 286 -15.72 3.40 -20.88
CA LEU A 286 -17.13 2.98 -21.05
C LEU A 286 -17.31 1.63 -21.74
N ASP A 287 -16.22 0.99 -22.19
CA ASP A 287 -16.29 -0.23 -23.01
C ASP A 287 -16.34 -1.53 -22.18
N ASP A 288 -16.19 -1.45 -20.85
CA ASP A 288 -16.29 -2.61 -19.96
C ASP A 288 -17.72 -2.75 -19.39
N PRO A 289 -18.42 -3.88 -19.63
CA PRO A 289 -19.75 -4.12 -19.07
C PRO A 289 -19.84 -3.97 -17.54
N ARG A 290 -18.75 -4.21 -16.82
CA ARG A 290 -18.69 -4.06 -15.35
C ARG A 290 -18.76 -2.59 -14.95
N GLU A 291 -18.03 -1.71 -15.64
CA GLU A 291 -18.06 -0.27 -15.45
C GLU A 291 -19.46 0.29 -15.78
N LEU A 292 -20.11 -0.21 -16.84
CA LEU A 292 -21.49 0.15 -17.17
C LEU A 292 -22.47 -0.25 -16.06
N ASN A 293 -22.33 -1.47 -15.51
CA ASN A 293 -23.16 -1.96 -14.42
C ASN A 293 -22.95 -1.15 -13.13
N ALA A 294 -21.70 -0.85 -12.77
CA ALA A 294 -21.36 -0.04 -11.60
C ALA A 294 -21.90 1.40 -11.75
N ASN A 295 -21.77 2.00 -12.94
CA ASN A 295 -22.34 3.30 -13.26
C ASN A 295 -23.87 3.31 -13.14
N LYS A 296 -24.54 2.29 -13.70
CA LYS A 296 -26.00 2.13 -13.60
C LYS A 296 -26.43 1.95 -12.15
N PHE A 297 -25.74 1.10 -11.38
CA PHE A 297 -26.03 0.89 -9.97
C PHE A 297 -25.92 2.18 -9.16
N ALA A 298 -24.83 2.94 -9.35
CA ALA A 298 -24.63 4.21 -8.67
C ALA A 298 -25.72 5.23 -8.98
N ALA A 299 -26.01 5.35 -10.27
CA ALA A 299 -27.08 6.17 -10.82
C ALA A 299 -28.43 5.85 -10.15
N GLU A 300 -28.91 4.61 -10.27
CA GLU A 300 -30.22 4.18 -9.80
C GLU A 300 -30.34 4.21 -8.26
N THR A 301 -29.24 3.90 -7.55
CA THR A 301 -29.23 3.97 -6.08
C THR A 301 -29.41 5.41 -5.60
N LEU A 302 -28.70 6.37 -6.21
CA LEU A 302 -28.83 7.78 -5.82
C LEU A 302 -30.21 8.32 -6.21
N ILE A 303 -30.59 8.15 -7.48
CA ILE A 303 -31.82 8.71 -8.04
C ILE A 303 -32.52 7.61 -8.86
N PRO A 304 -33.70 7.14 -8.40
CA PRO A 304 -34.48 6.14 -9.11
C PRO A 304 -34.84 6.58 -10.53
N HIS A 305 -34.84 5.63 -11.47
CA HIS A 305 -35.08 5.88 -12.88
C HIS A 305 -36.46 6.54 -13.14
N GLU A 306 -37.46 6.28 -12.31
CA GLU A 306 -38.79 6.88 -12.42
C GLU A 306 -38.80 8.40 -12.22
N ARG A 307 -37.71 8.97 -11.67
CA ARG A 307 -37.55 10.43 -11.49
C ARG A 307 -36.74 11.09 -12.59
N GLU A 308 -36.29 10.34 -13.60
CA GLU A 308 -35.45 10.86 -14.66
C GLU A 308 -36.14 11.98 -15.46
N GLN A 309 -37.42 11.77 -15.81
CA GLN A 309 -38.22 12.76 -16.52
C GLN A 309 -38.42 14.04 -15.69
N ASP A 310 -38.68 13.91 -14.39
CA ASP A 310 -38.82 15.06 -13.49
C ASP A 310 -37.54 15.90 -13.46
N ILE A 311 -36.39 15.23 -13.52
CA ILE A 311 -35.07 15.88 -13.50
C ILE A 311 -34.81 16.61 -14.81
N ILE A 312 -34.99 15.98 -15.97
CA ILE A 312 -34.72 16.59 -17.30
C ILE A 312 -35.53 17.89 -17.49
N HIS A 313 -36.73 17.96 -16.91
CA HIS A 313 -37.63 19.11 -17.01
C HIS A 313 -37.40 20.19 -15.94
N LEU A 314 -36.39 20.07 -15.08
CA LEU A 314 -36.07 21.10 -14.09
C LEU A 314 -35.76 22.45 -14.76
N ARG A 315 -36.43 23.51 -14.28
CA ARG A 315 -36.27 24.89 -14.76
C ARG A 315 -35.81 25.88 -13.69
N SER A 316 -35.81 25.50 -12.41
CA SER A 316 -35.52 26.41 -11.31
C SER A 316 -34.81 25.74 -10.14
N HIS A 317 -34.07 26.53 -9.36
CA HIS A 317 -33.44 26.09 -8.11
C HIS A 317 -34.45 25.55 -7.10
N ALA A 318 -35.65 26.13 -7.04
CA ALA A 318 -36.72 25.66 -6.17
C ALA A 318 -37.19 24.25 -6.58
N GLY A 319 -37.27 23.96 -7.89
CA GLY A 319 -37.58 22.63 -8.40
C GLY A 319 -36.53 21.59 -7.99
N VAL A 320 -35.24 21.93 -8.14
CA VAL A 320 -34.12 21.06 -7.72
C VAL A 320 -34.24 20.73 -6.23
N LYS A 321 -34.40 21.74 -5.37
CA LYS A 321 -34.54 21.56 -3.91
C LYS A 321 -35.77 20.72 -3.54
N ARG A 322 -36.89 20.92 -4.25
CA ARG A 322 -38.13 20.15 -4.03
C ARG A 322 -37.94 18.68 -4.34
N ILE A 323 -37.38 18.33 -5.49
CA ILE A 323 -37.11 16.93 -5.85
C ILE A 323 -36.13 16.31 -4.85
N ALA A 324 -35.04 17.02 -4.54
CA ALA A 324 -34.04 16.57 -3.58
C ALA A 324 -34.64 16.24 -2.21
N HIS A 325 -35.55 17.08 -1.72
CA HIS A 325 -36.30 16.84 -0.48
C HIS A 325 -37.22 15.62 -0.59
N VAL A 326 -37.99 15.48 -1.67
CA VAL A 326 -38.91 14.34 -1.87
C VAL A 326 -38.18 13.00 -1.88
N ILE A 327 -36.99 12.93 -2.48
CA ILE A 327 -36.21 11.67 -2.56
C ILE A 327 -35.12 11.57 -1.48
N THR A 328 -35.10 12.50 -0.52
CA THR A 328 -34.17 12.57 0.61
C THR A 328 -32.71 12.43 0.17
N ILE A 329 -32.25 13.35 -0.68
CA ILE A 329 -30.88 13.38 -1.20
C ILE A 329 -30.37 14.81 -1.25
N SER A 330 -29.04 15.02 -1.27
CA SER A 330 -28.49 16.37 -1.45
C SER A 330 -28.91 16.98 -2.80
N PRO A 331 -29.33 18.27 -2.82
CA PRO A 331 -29.59 19.01 -4.06
C PRO A 331 -28.44 18.95 -5.07
N GLY A 332 -27.19 18.94 -4.61
CA GLY A 332 -26.03 18.88 -5.51
C GLY A 332 -26.00 17.60 -6.35
N ILE A 333 -26.49 16.48 -5.81
CA ILE A 333 -26.58 15.20 -6.53
C ILE A 333 -27.65 15.27 -7.62
N VAL A 334 -28.79 15.89 -7.34
CA VAL A 334 -29.84 16.15 -8.34
C VAL A 334 -29.30 17.03 -9.46
N VAL A 335 -28.51 18.07 -9.13
CA VAL A 335 -27.84 18.89 -10.14
C VAL A 335 -26.85 18.06 -10.97
N GLY A 336 -26.02 17.23 -10.34
CA GLY A 336 -25.08 16.36 -11.06
C GLY A 336 -25.78 15.45 -12.06
N ARG A 337 -26.90 14.84 -11.65
CA ARG A 337 -27.74 14.02 -12.53
C ARG A 337 -28.36 14.83 -13.67
N PHE A 338 -28.93 16.00 -13.37
CA PHE A 338 -29.48 16.90 -14.39
C PHE A 338 -28.43 17.25 -15.45
N GLN A 339 -27.25 17.71 -15.00
CA GLN A 339 -26.16 18.11 -15.89
C GLN A 339 -25.70 16.97 -16.78
N HIS A 340 -25.64 15.75 -16.25
CA HIS A 340 -25.29 14.55 -17.01
C HIS A 340 -26.34 14.23 -18.10
N LEU A 341 -27.62 14.21 -17.74
CA LEU A 341 -28.73 13.87 -18.65
C LEU A 341 -28.93 14.92 -19.75
N THR A 342 -28.84 16.21 -19.42
CA THR A 342 -29.13 17.30 -20.36
C THR A 342 -27.88 17.91 -21.00
N ARG A 343 -26.67 17.50 -20.58
CA ARG A 343 -25.38 18.09 -20.99
C ARG A 343 -25.24 19.60 -20.69
N LYS A 344 -26.00 20.13 -19.71
CA LYS A 344 -26.03 21.56 -19.34
C LYS A 344 -25.16 21.84 -18.10
N TRP A 345 -23.84 21.69 -18.25
CA TRP A 345 -22.86 21.75 -17.14
C TRP A 345 -22.81 23.08 -16.36
N ASN A 346 -23.33 24.18 -16.92
CA ASN A 346 -23.30 25.50 -16.29
C ASN A 346 -24.53 25.82 -15.43
N GLN A 347 -25.55 24.95 -15.42
CA GLN A 347 -26.80 25.21 -14.71
C GLN A 347 -26.78 24.69 -13.27
N PHE A 348 -27.37 25.47 -12.35
CA PHE A 348 -27.57 25.15 -10.94
C PHE A 348 -26.30 24.85 -10.11
N ASN A 349 -25.12 25.24 -10.58
CA ASN A 349 -23.83 24.98 -9.91
C ASN A 349 -23.75 25.52 -8.47
N ASN A 350 -24.50 26.57 -8.15
CA ASN A 350 -24.60 27.14 -6.80
C ASN A 350 -25.31 26.23 -5.78
N LEU A 351 -25.97 25.17 -6.22
CA LEU A 351 -26.59 24.16 -5.34
C LEU A 351 -25.67 22.97 -5.06
N LYS A 352 -24.48 22.95 -5.67
CA LYS A 352 -23.48 21.91 -5.44
C LYS A 352 -22.48 22.39 -4.40
N SER A 353 -22.22 21.56 -3.41
CA SER A 353 -21.22 21.80 -2.37
C SER A 353 -19.87 21.23 -2.79
N LYS A 354 -18.78 21.90 -2.40
CA LYS A 354 -17.42 21.42 -2.61
C LYS A 354 -16.87 20.88 -1.30
N PHE A 355 -16.47 19.61 -1.28
CA PHE A 355 -15.79 19.03 -0.13
C PHE A 355 -14.29 19.42 -0.13
N LYS A 356 -13.74 19.59 1.07
CA LYS A 356 -12.33 19.94 1.29
C LYS A 356 -11.77 19.02 2.36
N TRP A 357 -10.48 18.67 2.23
CA TRP A 357 -9.75 18.01 3.30
C TRP A 357 -9.57 18.98 4.46
N VAL A 358 -9.78 18.51 5.69
CA VAL A 358 -9.33 19.21 6.88
C VAL A 358 -7.82 18.96 6.97
N GLU A 359 -7.01 20.02 6.97
CA GLU A 359 -5.57 19.88 7.17
C GLU A 359 -5.32 19.23 8.53
N LYS A 360 -4.65 18.07 8.54
CA LYS A 360 -4.10 17.54 9.79
C LYS A 360 -3.01 18.50 10.21
N VAL A 361 -3.24 19.24 11.29
CA VAL A 361 -2.18 19.98 11.98
C VAL A 361 -1.19 18.93 12.48
N ASN A 362 -0.02 18.86 11.85
CA ASN A 362 1.07 18.02 12.32
C ASN A 362 1.54 18.58 13.67
N SER A 363 1.12 17.93 14.76
CA SER A 363 1.67 18.12 16.11
C SER A 363 2.97 17.35 16.29
#